data_AF-A0A838NTE2-F1
#
_entry.id   AF-A0A838NTE2-F1
#
_cell.length_a   1.000
_cell.length_b   1.000
_cell.length_c   1.000
_cell.angle_alpha   90.00
_cell.angle_beta   90.00
_cell.angle_gamma   90.00
#
_symmetry.space_group_name_H-M   'P 1'
#
loop_
_entity.id
_entity.type
_entity.pdbx_description
1 polymer ?
#
loop_
_entity_poly.entity_id
_entity_poly.type
_entity_poly.pdbx_seq_one_letter_code
_entity_poly.pdbx_strand_id
1 'polypeptide(L)'
;MKHHADGKQRTDRWGSYPETVLIFAGDPEIFLDLREPVLPATRKALAALGLGEPFGILTALNPRGQPLPADENARRARALESELRGAGDDFVRVDACSPDRSHRESSVALKVSRDRAIDLARRWEQIAIFWWDGSRFSIEGAISDDDAMMLPRRPRRTG
;
A
#
# COMPACT_ATOMS: atom_id res chain seq x y z
N MET A 1 7.23 -9.35 -46.39
CA MET A 1 6.62 -10.32 -45.45
C MET A 1 7.02 -9.94 -44.04
N LYS A 2 5.99 -9.71 -43.22
CA LYS A 2 5.89 -9.77 -41.74
C LYS A 2 7.01 -9.20 -40.87
N HIS A 3 6.71 -8.00 -40.35
CA HIS A 3 7.13 -7.47 -39.06
C HIS A 3 7.13 -8.54 -37.95
N HIS A 4 8.17 -8.56 -37.13
CA HIS A 4 8.07 -8.97 -35.72
C HIS A 4 8.55 -7.79 -34.88
N ALA A 5 7.60 -6.92 -34.53
CA ALA A 5 7.75 -6.10 -33.35
C ALA A 5 7.61 -7.05 -32.16
N ASP A 6 8.72 -7.29 -31.46
CA ASP A 6 8.75 -8.07 -30.24
C ASP A 6 8.04 -7.23 -29.15
N GLY A 7 6.72 -7.35 -29.12
CA GLY A 7 5.90 -6.82 -28.06
C GLY A 7 6.18 -7.63 -26.81
N LYS A 8 7.23 -7.26 -26.07
CA LYS A 8 7.39 -7.66 -24.68
C LYS A 8 6.08 -7.32 -23.98
N GLN A 9 5.27 -8.34 -23.71
CA GLN A 9 4.16 -8.24 -22.79
C GLN A 9 4.73 -7.61 -21.53
N ARG A 10 4.27 -6.39 -21.21
CA ARG A 10 4.58 -5.75 -19.93
C ARG A 10 4.04 -6.69 -18.86
N THR A 11 4.93 -7.52 -18.31
CA THR A 11 4.69 -8.20 -17.04
C THR A 11 4.23 -7.13 -16.08
N ASP A 12 3.14 -7.42 -15.40
CA ASP A 12 2.54 -6.57 -14.41
C ASP A 12 3.59 -6.14 -13.37
N ARG A 13 4.10 -4.90 -13.49
CA ARG A 13 5.33 -4.47 -12.78
C ARG A 13 5.17 -4.51 -11.26
N TRP A 14 3.94 -4.31 -10.78
CA TRP A 14 3.61 -4.32 -9.37
C TRP A 14 3.09 -5.68 -8.87
N GLY A 15 3.12 -6.73 -9.70
CA GLY A 15 2.71 -8.08 -9.31
C GLY A 15 1.32 -8.12 -8.64
N SER A 16 1.26 -8.63 -7.41
CA SER A 16 0.02 -8.78 -6.64
C SER A 16 -0.45 -7.52 -5.90
N TYR A 17 0.31 -6.42 -5.87
CA TYR A 17 -0.05 -5.21 -5.12
C TYR A 17 -1.45 -4.68 -5.46
N PRO A 18 -1.90 -4.63 -6.73
CA PRO A 18 -3.25 -4.15 -7.05
C PRO A 18 -4.38 -5.05 -6.58
N GLU A 19 -4.08 -6.28 -6.19
CA GLU A 19 -5.04 -7.23 -5.67
C GLU A 19 -5.19 -7.10 -4.15
N THR A 20 -4.48 -6.18 -3.49
CA THR A 20 -4.49 -6.05 -2.03
C THR A 20 -5.85 -5.60 -1.50
N VAL A 21 -6.28 -6.25 -0.42
CA VAL A 21 -7.38 -5.80 0.43
C VAL A 21 -6.78 -5.17 1.70
N LEU A 22 -7.12 -3.92 1.95
CA LEU A 22 -6.71 -3.18 3.13
C LEU A 22 -7.77 -3.33 4.24
N ILE A 23 -7.33 -3.65 5.44
CA ILE A 23 -8.18 -3.76 6.63
C ILE A 23 -7.67 -2.75 7.65
N PHE A 24 -8.38 -1.63 7.81
CA PHE A 24 -8.01 -0.60 8.76
C PHE A 24 -8.57 -0.96 10.14
N ALA A 25 -7.68 -0.91 11.15
CA ALA A 25 -8.08 -1.07 12.54
C ALA A 25 -9.02 0.07 12.95
N GLY A 26 -10.12 -0.28 13.60
CA GLY A 26 -11.18 0.62 14.05
C GLY A 26 -12.32 -0.17 14.69
N ASP A 27 -13.33 0.54 15.20
CA ASP A 27 -14.58 -0.07 15.68
C ASP A 27 -15.77 0.57 14.97
N PRO A 28 -16.36 -0.07 13.93
CA PRO A 28 -15.92 -1.35 13.33
C PRO A 28 -14.67 -1.20 12.44
N GLU A 29 -14.04 -2.33 12.09
CA GLU A 29 -12.98 -2.38 11.08
C GLU A 29 -13.50 -1.91 9.70
N ILE A 30 -12.61 -1.27 8.92
CA ILE A 30 -12.93 -0.84 7.56
C ILE A 30 -12.20 -1.75 6.57
N PHE A 31 -12.98 -2.40 5.70
CA PHE A 31 -12.46 -3.23 4.60
C PHE A 31 -12.47 -2.43 3.30
N LEU A 32 -11.35 -2.44 2.58
CA LEU A 32 -11.19 -1.73 1.33
C LEU A 32 -10.45 -2.61 0.32
N ASP A 33 -11.14 -3.00 -0.74
CA ASP A 33 -10.58 -3.76 -1.85
C ASP A 33 -9.99 -2.81 -2.90
N LEU A 34 -8.67 -2.85 -3.13
CA LEU A 34 -8.00 -1.96 -4.08
C LEU A 34 -8.35 -2.23 -5.55
N ARG A 35 -9.06 -3.33 -5.83
CA ARG A 35 -9.59 -3.68 -7.15
C ARG A 35 -10.89 -2.94 -7.46
N GLU A 36 -11.51 -2.34 -6.46
CA GLU A 36 -12.79 -1.64 -6.58
C GLU A 36 -12.63 -0.13 -6.33
N PRO A 37 -13.50 0.72 -6.91
CA PRO A 37 -13.54 2.14 -6.57
C PRO A 37 -13.87 2.36 -5.09
N VAL A 38 -13.13 3.25 -4.42
CA VAL A 38 -13.45 3.62 -3.03
C VAL A 38 -14.80 4.35 -2.99
N LEU A 39 -15.74 3.80 -2.22
CA LEU A 39 -17.10 4.34 -2.10
C LEU A 39 -17.14 5.58 -1.20
N PRO A 40 -18.12 6.50 -1.37
CA PRO A 40 -18.27 7.66 -0.50
C PRO A 40 -18.41 7.33 0.99
N ALA A 41 -19.12 6.23 1.32
CA ALA A 41 -19.26 5.78 2.70
C ALA A 41 -17.91 5.34 3.30
N THR A 42 -17.09 4.63 2.53
CA THR A 42 -15.73 4.25 2.93
C THR A 42 -14.84 5.48 3.14
N ARG A 43 -14.91 6.48 2.24
CA ARG A 43 -14.18 7.76 2.44
C ARG A 43 -14.58 8.45 3.74
N LYS A 44 -15.88 8.50 4.06
CA LYS A 44 -16.37 9.07 5.33
C LYS A 44 -15.86 8.29 6.54
N ALA A 45 -15.83 6.95 6.44
CA ALA A 45 -15.32 6.10 7.51
C ALA A 45 -13.81 6.29 7.74
N LEU A 46 -13.01 6.37 6.67
CA LEU A 46 -11.58 6.72 6.75
C LEU A 46 -11.38 8.09 7.39
N ALA A 47 -12.16 9.10 7.00
CA ALA A 47 -12.11 10.42 7.60
C ALA A 47 -12.41 10.40 9.11
N ALA A 48 -13.35 9.55 9.55
CA ALA A 48 -13.65 9.35 10.98
C ALA A 48 -12.47 8.72 11.76
N LEU A 49 -11.58 7.98 11.09
CA LEU A 49 -10.32 7.47 11.66
C LEU A 49 -9.18 8.51 11.61
N GLY A 50 -9.46 9.75 11.21
CA GLY A 50 -8.43 10.78 11.01
C GLY A 50 -7.73 10.74 9.64
N LEU A 51 -8.16 9.84 8.74
CA LEU A 51 -7.60 9.63 7.41
C LEU A 51 -8.43 10.33 6.31
N GLY A 52 -8.88 11.55 6.57
CA GLY A 52 -9.68 12.36 5.62
C GLY A 52 -8.85 13.13 4.59
N GLU A 53 -7.58 13.36 4.90
CA GLU A 53 -6.58 14.03 4.06
C GLU A 53 -5.69 13.00 3.35
N PRO A 54 -4.83 13.38 2.40
CA PRO A 54 -3.86 12.47 1.81
C PRO A 54 -2.97 11.78 2.86
N PHE A 55 -2.69 10.49 2.65
CA PHE A 55 -1.89 9.66 3.56
C PHE A 55 -1.19 8.52 2.82
N GLY A 56 -0.11 8.00 3.40
CA GLY A 56 0.63 6.85 2.87
C GLY A 56 0.44 5.61 3.73
N ILE A 57 0.40 4.43 3.13
CA ILE A 57 0.42 3.13 3.81
C ILE A 57 1.72 2.42 3.49
N LEU A 58 2.46 2.03 4.53
CA LEU A 58 3.68 1.23 4.38
C LEU A 58 3.82 0.20 5.51
N THR A 59 4.60 -0.83 5.24
CA THR A 59 5.01 -1.84 6.21
C THR A 59 6.53 -1.76 6.45
N ALA A 60 7.00 -2.47 7.46
CA ALA A 60 8.42 -2.77 7.67
C ALA A 60 8.75 -4.24 7.42
N LEU A 61 7.74 -5.05 7.07
CA LEU A 61 7.87 -6.48 6.82
C LEU A 61 8.61 -6.74 5.50
N ASN A 62 9.18 -7.94 5.40
CA ASN A 62 9.74 -8.50 4.17
C ASN A 62 10.54 -7.48 3.33
N PRO A 63 11.58 -6.83 3.91
CA PRO A 63 12.33 -5.78 3.23
C PRO A 63 12.83 -6.26 1.86
N ARG A 64 12.73 -5.40 0.85
CA ARG A 64 13.04 -5.70 -0.55
C ARG A 64 12.24 -6.88 -1.12
N GLY A 65 11.07 -7.16 -0.56
CA GLY A 65 10.23 -8.30 -0.92
C GLY A 65 10.79 -9.65 -0.49
N GLN A 66 11.83 -9.67 0.37
CA GLN A 66 12.46 -10.90 0.83
C GLN A 66 11.75 -11.41 2.10
N PRO A 67 11.14 -12.62 2.08
CA PRO A 67 10.47 -13.16 3.25
C PRO A 67 11.41 -13.30 4.44
N LEU A 68 10.99 -12.78 5.60
CA LEU A 68 11.68 -12.98 6.87
C LEU A 68 10.87 -13.88 7.81
N PRO A 69 11.52 -14.50 8.82
CA PRO A 69 10.82 -15.18 9.90
C PRO A 69 9.77 -14.28 10.57
N ALA A 70 8.67 -14.89 11.04
CA ALA A 70 7.53 -14.15 11.58
C ALA A 70 7.88 -13.30 12.80
N ASP A 71 8.78 -13.78 13.67
CA ASP A 71 9.20 -13.04 14.85
C ASP A 71 10.05 -11.82 14.49
N GLU A 72 10.92 -11.93 13.49
CA GLU A 72 11.70 -10.81 12.96
C GLU A 72 10.81 -9.76 12.31
N ASN A 73 9.87 -10.19 11.46
CA ASN A 73 8.85 -9.31 10.88
C ASN A 73 8.04 -8.58 11.97
N ALA A 74 7.68 -9.27 13.06
CA ALA A 74 6.99 -8.66 14.19
C ALA A 74 7.88 -7.68 14.98
N ARG A 75 9.19 -7.91 15.10
CA ARG A 75 10.14 -6.93 15.67
C ARG A 75 10.22 -5.68 14.80
N ARG A 76 10.35 -5.84 13.48
CA ARG A 76 10.40 -4.72 12.52
C ARG A 76 9.13 -3.87 12.54
N ALA A 77 7.95 -4.49 12.56
CA ALA A 77 6.67 -3.76 12.68
C ALA A 77 6.61 -2.93 13.98
N ARG A 78 6.99 -3.52 15.12
CA ARG A 78 7.03 -2.79 16.40
C ARG A 78 8.04 -1.65 16.39
N ALA A 79 9.19 -1.84 15.75
CA ALA A 79 10.21 -0.81 15.63
C ALA A 79 9.74 0.37 14.74
N LEU A 80 9.05 0.09 13.63
CA LEU A 80 8.40 1.13 12.81
C LEU A 80 7.38 1.92 13.62
N GLU A 81 6.46 1.25 14.31
CA GLU A 81 5.49 1.95 15.15
C GLU A 81 6.15 2.77 16.26
N SER A 82 7.26 2.29 16.82
CA SER A 82 7.99 3.01 17.87
C SER A 82 8.72 4.24 17.31
N GLU A 83 9.30 4.17 16.11
CA GLU A 83 9.88 5.32 15.41
C GLU A 83 8.81 6.40 15.19
N LEU A 84 7.63 6.00 14.71
CA LEU A 84 6.52 6.90 14.44
C LEU A 84 6.00 7.59 15.70
N ARG A 85 5.77 6.82 16.78
CA ARG A 85 5.39 7.39 18.09
C ARG A 85 6.46 8.35 18.62
N GLY A 86 7.74 8.00 18.48
CA GLY A 86 8.86 8.83 18.92
C GLY A 86 8.98 10.14 18.13
N ALA A 87 8.56 10.14 16.86
CA ALA A 87 8.49 11.33 16.02
C ALA A 87 7.21 12.17 16.25
N GLY A 88 6.24 11.66 17.01
CA GLY A 88 4.94 12.29 17.21
C GLY A 88 4.00 12.17 16.00
N ASP A 89 4.26 11.21 15.10
CA ASP A 89 3.43 10.97 13.92
C ASP A 89 2.16 10.19 14.31
N ASP A 90 1.00 10.68 13.87
CA ASP A 90 -0.27 9.97 13.98
C ASP A 90 -0.38 8.88 12.91
N PHE A 91 -0.78 7.67 13.33
CA PHE A 91 -1.01 6.57 12.41
C PHE A 91 -2.16 5.65 12.84
N VAL A 92 -2.75 4.99 11.83
CA VAL A 92 -3.73 3.92 11.99
C VAL A 92 -3.10 2.61 11.56
N ARG A 93 -3.31 1.52 12.30
CA ARG A 93 -2.85 0.19 11.87
C ARG A 93 -3.70 -0.30 10.71
N VAL A 94 -3.06 -0.90 9.73
CA VAL A 94 -3.72 -1.45 8.54
C VAL A 94 -3.10 -2.79 8.21
N ASP A 95 -3.89 -3.82 7.96
CA ASP A 95 -3.36 -5.03 7.34
C ASP A 95 -3.55 -4.99 5.83
N ALA A 96 -2.47 -5.27 5.10
CA ALA A 96 -2.49 -5.49 3.66
C ALA A 96 -2.56 -7.00 3.40
N CYS A 97 -3.70 -7.46 2.90
CA CYS A 97 -3.98 -8.88 2.69
C CYS A 97 -4.09 -9.22 1.20
N SER A 98 -3.75 -10.46 0.84
CA SER A 98 -4.24 -11.04 -0.40
C SER A 98 -5.76 -11.27 -0.32
N PRO A 99 -6.50 -11.30 -1.45
CA PRO A 99 -7.95 -11.52 -1.44
C PRO A 99 -8.37 -12.84 -0.79
N ASP A 100 -7.54 -13.88 -0.94
CA ASP A 100 -7.74 -15.21 -0.35
C ASP A 100 -7.23 -15.32 1.09
N ARG A 101 -6.66 -14.24 1.64
CA ARG A 101 -6.07 -14.15 2.99
C ARG A 101 -4.89 -15.10 3.26
N SER A 102 -4.32 -15.71 2.23
CA SER A 102 -3.12 -16.54 2.36
C SER A 102 -1.87 -15.71 2.73
N HIS A 103 -1.86 -14.42 2.41
CA HIS A 103 -0.84 -13.45 2.78
C HIS A 103 -1.45 -12.30 3.57
N ARG A 104 -0.75 -11.85 4.62
CA ARG A 104 -1.13 -10.70 5.44
C ARG A 104 0.11 -10.00 5.97
N GLU A 105 0.23 -8.70 5.68
CA GLU A 105 1.28 -7.85 6.21
C GLU A 105 0.71 -6.72 7.05
N SER A 106 1.13 -6.65 8.31
CA SER A 106 0.78 -5.53 9.16
C SER A 106 1.55 -4.28 8.74
N SER A 107 0.80 -3.20 8.56
CA SER A 107 1.22 -1.92 8.00
C SER A 107 0.65 -0.77 8.84
N VAL A 108 1.01 0.45 8.48
CA VAL A 108 0.50 1.68 9.10
C VAL A 108 0.06 2.67 8.01
N ALA A 109 -1.07 3.33 8.22
CA ALA A 109 -1.51 4.50 7.45
C ALA A 109 -1.06 5.77 8.18
N LEU A 110 -0.28 6.61 7.50
CA LEU A 110 0.44 7.75 8.02
C LEU A 110 -0.01 9.06 7.36
N LYS A 111 -0.43 10.02 8.17
CA LYS A 111 -0.85 11.35 7.71
C LYS A 111 0.37 12.27 7.55
N VAL A 112 1.20 11.98 6.57
CA VAL A 112 2.40 12.73 6.22
C VAL A 112 2.42 13.05 4.72
N SER A 113 3.33 13.91 4.27
CA SER A 113 3.49 14.17 2.82
C SER A 113 3.91 12.89 2.08
N ARG A 114 3.59 12.82 0.78
CA ARG A 114 3.96 11.69 -0.10
C ARG A 114 5.46 11.42 -0.05
N ASP A 115 6.27 12.47 -0.16
CA ASP A 115 7.73 12.34 -0.15
C ASP A 115 8.24 11.81 1.19
N ARG A 116 7.67 12.27 2.32
CA ARG A 116 8.01 11.75 3.65
C ARG A 116 7.65 10.28 3.82
N ALA A 117 6.49 9.86 3.31
CA ALA A 117 6.09 8.45 3.33
C ALA A 117 7.04 7.58 2.49
N ILE A 118 7.43 8.05 1.30
CA ILE A 118 8.41 7.38 0.43
C ILE A 118 9.78 7.29 1.11
N ASP A 119 10.26 8.38 1.71
CA ASP A 119 11.55 8.39 2.40
C ASP A 119 11.57 7.46 3.62
N LEU A 120 10.46 7.36 4.35
CA LEU A 120 10.31 6.38 5.43
C LEU A 120 10.32 4.96 4.87
N ALA A 121 9.55 4.67 3.82
CA ALA A 121 9.51 3.38 3.17
C ALA A 121 10.90 2.94 2.64
N ARG A 122 11.70 3.87 2.09
CA ARG A 122 13.09 3.62 1.69
C ARG A 122 13.98 3.22 2.86
N ARG A 123 13.87 3.89 4.01
CA ARG A 123 14.62 3.51 5.23
C ARG A 123 14.26 2.11 5.72
N TRP A 124 12.99 1.72 5.57
CA TRP A 124 12.49 0.38 5.89
C TRP A 124 12.64 -0.62 4.73
N GLU A 125 13.35 -0.23 3.67
CA GLU A 125 13.70 -1.02 2.49
C GLU A 125 12.48 -1.59 1.75
N GLN A 126 11.38 -0.86 1.73
CA GLN A 126 10.16 -1.27 1.05
C GLN A 126 10.22 -0.97 -0.44
N ILE A 127 9.70 -1.89 -1.25
CA ILE A 127 9.62 -1.76 -2.71
C ILE A 127 8.72 -0.58 -3.10
N ALA A 128 7.57 -0.46 -2.42
CA ALA A 128 6.55 0.55 -2.70
C ALA A 128 5.72 0.88 -1.46
N ILE A 129 4.91 1.93 -1.57
CA ILE A 129 3.82 2.27 -0.64
C ILE A 129 2.49 2.28 -1.38
N PHE A 130 1.39 2.18 -0.64
CA PHE A 130 0.10 2.65 -1.16
C PHE A 130 -0.09 4.11 -0.76
N TRP A 131 -0.50 4.96 -1.69
CA TRP A 131 -0.74 6.38 -1.42
C TRP A 131 -2.20 6.73 -1.70
N TRP A 132 -2.87 7.36 -0.73
CA TRP A 132 -4.20 7.92 -0.89
C TRP A 132 -4.11 9.41 -1.19
N ASP A 133 -4.70 9.85 -2.31
CA ASP A 133 -4.66 11.26 -2.74
C ASP A 133 -5.85 12.11 -2.26
N GLY A 134 -6.74 11.54 -1.43
CA GLY A 134 -8.02 12.14 -1.08
C GLY A 134 -9.21 11.56 -1.86
N SER A 135 -8.95 10.82 -2.93
CA SER A 135 -9.98 10.27 -3.82
C SER A 135 -9.74 8.82 -4.26
N ARG A 136 -8.49 8.45 -4.52
CA ARG A 136 -8.06 7.15 -5.04
C ARG A 136 -6.72 6.73 -4.45
N PHE A 137 -6.44 5.44 -4.55
CA PHE A 137 -5.14 4.89 -4.21
C PHE A 137 -4.22 4.86 -5.44
N SER A 138 -2.92 5.01 -5.21
CA SER A 138 -1.86 4.63 -6.12
C SER A 138 -0.87 3.69 -5.43
N ILE A 139 -0.13 2.91 -6.22
CA ILE A 139 1.10 2.27 -5.79
C ILE A 139 2.24 3.17 -6.23
N GLU A 140 3.07 3.58 -5.28
CA GLU A 140 4.19 4.49 -5.48
C GLU A 140 5.48 3.76 -5.16
N GLY A 141 6.43 3.77 -6.10
CA GLY A 141 7.76 3.20 -5.87
C GLY A 141 8.51 3.91 -4.74
N ALA A 142 9.10 3.12 -3.84
CA ALA A 142 9.98 3.62 -2.79
C ALA A 142 11.44 3.36 -3.16
N ILE A 143 11.89 2.09 -3.08
CA ILE A 143 13.19 1.69 -3.67
C ILE A 143 13.07 1.23 -5.12
N SER A 144 11.85 0.95 -5.61
CA SER A 144 11.62 0.71 -7.03
C SER A 144 11.54 2.03 -7.79
N ASP A 145 12.13 2.06 -8.98
CA ASP A 145 12.03 3.16 -9.96
C ASP A 145 10.82 3.00 -10.90
N ASP A 146 9.96 2.01 -10.66
CA ASP A 146 8.74 1.81 -11.45
C ASP A 146 7.77 2.99 -11.33
N ASP A 147 7.11 3.29 -12.46
CA ASP A 147 6.07 4.32 -12.52
C ASP A 147 4.91 4.02 -11.56
N ALA A 148 4.40 5.08 -10.94
CA ALA A 148 3.21 5.02 -10.12
C ALA A 148 2.02 4.39 -10.85
N MET A 149 1.26 3.54 -10.17
CA MET A 149 0.06 2.91 -10.72
C MET A 149 -1.18 3.35 -9.95
N MET A 150 -2.13 4.02 -10.62
CA MET A 150 -3.43 4.35 -10.04
C MET A 150 -4.33 3.12 -9.90
N LEU A 151 -5.11 3.09 -8.83
CA LEU A 151 -6.04 2.03 -8.46
C LEU A 151 -7.50 2.55 -8.38
N PRO A 152 -8.51 1.72 -8.69
CA PRO A 152 -8.37 0.37 -9.26
C PRO A 152 -7.80 0.41 -10.67
N ARG A 153 -7.25 -0.71 -11.13
CA ARG A 153 -6.78 -0.82 -12.52
C ARG A 153 -7.94 -0.48 -13.45
N ARG A 154 -7.69 0.37 -14.45
CA ARG A 154 -8.69 0.56 -15.51
C ARG A 154 -8.95 -0.80 -16.16
N PRO A 155 -10.22 -1.20 -16.35
CA PRO A 155 -10.52 -2.42 -17.09
C PRO A 155 -9.85 -2.30 -18.45
N ARG A 156 -9.14 -3.36 -18.88
CA ARG A 156 -8.70 -3.45 -20.27
C ARG A 156 -9.96 -3.37 -21.11
N ARG A 157 -10.10 -2.33 -21.94
CA ARG A 157 -11.17 -2.28 -22.94
C ARG A 157 -10.94 -3.47 -23.86
N THR A 158 -11.73 -4.52 -23.70
CA THR A 158 -11.90 -5.54 -24.73
C THR A 158 -12.60 -4.84 -25.89
N GLY A 159 -11.84 -4.58 -26.96
CA GLY A 159 -12.38 -4.16 -28.25
C GLY A 159 -13.05 -5.32 -28.95
#